data_AF-A0A9D4E8Z2-F1
#
_entry.id   AF-A0A9D4E8Z2-F1
#
_cell.length_a   1.000
_cell.length_b   1.000
_cell.length_c   1.000
_cell.angle_alpha   90.00
_cell.angle_beta   90.00
_cell.angle_gamma   90.00
#
_symmetry.space_group_name_H-M   'P 1'
#
loop_
_entity.id
_entity.type
_entity.pdbx_description
1 polymer ?
#
loop_
_entity_poly.entity_id
_entity_poly.type
_entity_poly.pdbx_seq_one_letter_code
_entity_poly.pdbx_strand_id
1 'polypeptide(L)'
;MAESNAEPTIRNLMKLIKHVSDRIESVKKKIGGIDSIEKKMCNLEKDINKLCVALEDRVGKVDERVTRLEDKVDAADFHSAQLSERVQELEKERDTLRNNLTYLQSQFMRNNLIFTGIAEVNSTGREPPETTERKLRQHLHDACKIVRDVADSIRFERVHCSPDSPISGRITNIVAKFTYFKDR
;
A
#
# COMPACT_ATOMS: atom_id res chain seq x y z
N MET A 1 71.04 -22.00 80.67
CA MET A 1 69.64 -21.58 80.83
C MET A 1 68.79 -22.79 80.50
N ALA A 2 68.51 -23.63 81.51
CA ALA A 2 67.82 -24.90 81.33
C ALA A 2 66.33 -24.65 81.54
N GLU A 3 65.55 -24.76 80.47
CA GLU A 3 64.10 -24.75 80.53
C GLU A 3 63.65 -25.90 81.43
N SER A 4 62.99 -25.56 82.54
CA SER A 4 62.36 -26.52 83.43
C SER A 4 61.22 -27.20 82.67
N ASN A 5 61.49 -28.38 82.13
CA ASN A 5 60.50 -29.24 81.51
C ASN A 5 59.66 -29.87 82.62
N ALA A 6 58.77 -29.07 83.24
CA ALA A 6 57.86 -29.54 84.26
C ALA A 6 56.83 -30.46 83.61
N GLU A 7 56.74 -31.71 84.09
CA GLU A 7 55.77 -32.68 83.60
C GLU A 7 54.36 -32.09 83.67
N PRO A 8 53.59 -32.17 82.57
CA PRO A 8 52.25 -31.63 82.54
C PRO A 8 51.39 -32.34 83.59
N THR A 9 50.88 -31.57 84.55
CA THR A 9 50.00 -32.11 85.59
C THR A 9 48.69 -32.58 84.97
N ILE A 10 48.04 -33.59 85.57
CA ILE A 10 46.71 -34.10 85.17
C ILE A 10 45.70 -32.99 84.91
N ARG A 11 45.76 -31.90 85.69
CA ARG A 11 44.93 -30.69 85.52
C ARG A 11 45.11 -30.00 84.16
N ASN A 12 46.35 -29.90 83.67
CA ASN A 12 46.66 -29.28 82.36
C ASN A 12 46.15 -30.16 81.21
N LEU A 13 46.31 -31.48 81.33
CA LEU A 13 45.76 -32.45 80.39
C LEU A 13 44.23 -32.37 80.33
N MET A 14 43.54 -32.31 81.48
CA MET A 14 42.08 -32.14 81.53
C MET A 14 41.58 -30.86 80.83
N LYS A 15 42.29 -29.74 81.01
CA LYS A 15 41.93 -28.48 80.32
C LYS A 15 42.09 -28.61 78.80
N LEU A 16 43.18 -29.22 78.34
CA LEU A 16 43.42 -29.44 76.92
C LEU A 16 42.37 -30.36 76.30
N ILE A 17 42.02 -31.46 76.98
CA ILE A 17 40.96 -32.39 76.55
C ILE A 17 39.63 -31.63 76.40
N LYS A 18 39.25 -30.82 77.39
CA LYS A 18 38.02 -30.01 77.31
C LYS A 18 38.02 -29.08 76.10
N HIS A 19 39.12 -28.37 75.87
CA HIS A 19 39.24 -27.49 74.71
C HIS A 19 39.16 -28.25 73.37
N VAL A 20 39.76 -29.44 73.29
CA VAL A 20 39.65 -30.31 72.11
C VAL A 20 38.19 -30.77 71.92
N SER A 21 37.49 -31.16 72.99
CA SER A 21 36.08 -31.51 72.92
C SER A 21 35.21 -30.36 72.40
N ASP A 22 35.42 -29.14 72.90
CA ASP A 22 34.67 -27.95 72.46
C ASP A 22 34.94 -27.65 70.97
N ARG A 23 36.19 -27.82 70.52
CA ARG A 23 36.55 -27.69 69.09
C ARG A 23 35.90 -28.77 68.23
N ILE A 24 35.85 -30.02 68.70
CA ILE A 24 35.18 -31.11 67.99
C ILE A 24 33.68 -30.81 67.84
N GLU A 25 33.03 -30.30 68.89
CA GLU A 25 31.62 -29.91 68.84
C GLU A 25 31.39 -28.77 67.83
N SER A 26 32.29 -27.78 67.80
CA SER A 26 32.26 -26.68 66.82
C SER A 26 32.42 -27.19 65.38
N VAL A 27 33.36 -28.11 65.15
CA VAL A 27 33.59 -28.73 63.83
C VAL A 27 32.37 -29.53 63.40
N LYS A 28 31.77 -30.32 64.30
CA LYS A 28 30.54 -31.08 64.03
C LYS A 28 29.38 -30.20 63.57
N LYS A 29 29.19 -29.04 64.21
CA LYS A 29 28.17 -28.05 63.79
C LYS A 29 28.46 -27.48 62.41
N LYS A 30 29.72 -27.16 62.11
CA LYS A 30 30.12 -26.66 60.78
C LYS A 30 29.89 -27.71 59.69
N ILE A 31 30.22 -28.98 59.94
CA ILE A 31 29.97 -30.09 59.01
C ILE A 31 28.47 -30.21 58.70
N GLY A 32 27.59 -30.18 59.70
CA GLY A 32 26.14 -30.19 59.46
C GLY A 32 25.64 -28.97 58.65
N GLY A 33 26.30 -27.82 58.79
CA GLY A 33 26.04 -26.65 57.94
C GLY A 33 26.44 -26.86 56.48
N ILE A 34 27.57 -27.52 56.24
CA ILE A 34 28.05 -27.89 54.90
C ILE A 34 27.06 -28.87 54.23
N ASP A 35 26.58 -29.89 54.94
CA ASP A 35 25.59 -30.84 54.40
C ASP A 35 24.29 -30.14 53.95
N SER A 36 23.88 -29.09 54.67
CA SER A 36 22.72 -28.28 54.30
C SER A 36 22.96 -27.48 53.03
N ILE A 37 24.15 -26.90 52.89
CA ILE A 37 24.55 -26.13 51.70
C ILE A 37 24.63 -27.06 50.48
N GLU A 38 25.23 -28.24 50.62
CA GLU A 38 25.34 -29.23 49.55
C GLU A 38 23.96 -29.62 49.00
N LYS A 39 22.99 -29.91 49.88
CA LYS A 39 21.61 -30.18 49.46
C LYS A 39 20.96 -29.03 48.69
N LYS A 40 21.18 -27.78 49.13
CA LYS A 40 20.67 -26.60 48.42
C LYS A 40 21.33 -26.46 47.05
N MET A 41 22.64 -26.72 46.96
CA MET A 41 23.39 -26.66 45.71
C MET A 41 22.88 -27.70 44.70
N CYS A 42 22.66 -28.95 45.13
CA CYS A 42 22.09 -29.99 44.27
C CYS A 42 20.67 -29.64 43.79
N ASN A 43 19.86 -28.96 44.60
CA ASN A 43 18.53 -28.51 44.17
C ASN A 43 18.61 -27.38 43.15
N LEU A 44 19.49 -26.40 43.37
CA LEU A 44 19.73 -25.31 42.41
C LEU A 44 20.23 -25.85 41.07
N GLU A 45 21.14 -26.82 41.09
CA GLU A 45 21.66 -27.45 39.87
C GLU A 45 20.55 -28.15 39.08
N LYS A 46 19.63 -28.86 39.76
CA LYS A 46 18.45 -29.46 39.11
C LYS A 46 17.54 -28.41 38.49
N ASP A 47 17.31 -27.30 39.18
CA ASP A 47 16.42 -26.25 38.68
C ASP A 47 17.04 -25.48 37.52
N ILE A 48 18.36 -25.24 37.55
CA ILE A 48 19.13 -24.70 36.41
C ILE A 48 18.99 -25.62 35.21
N ASN A 49 19.20 -26.93 35.37
CA ASN A 49 19.08 -27.88 34.26
C ASN A 49 17.67 -27.90 33.64
N LYS A 50 16.61 -27.84 34.46
CA LYS A 50 15.24 -27.73 33.95
C LYS A 50 15.02 -26.44 33.16
N LEU A 51 15.56 -25.32 33.64
CA LEU A 51 15.45 -24.03 32.96
C LEU A 51 16.21 -24.03 31.63
N CYS A 52 17.39 -24.63 31.57
CA CYS A 52 18.17 -24.77 30.33
C CYS A 52 17.37 -25.53 29.27
N VAL A 53 16.84 -26.71 29.61
CA VAL A 53 16.04 -27.53 28.68
C VAL A 53 14.79 -26.77 28.20
N ALA A 54 14.09 -26.09 29.12
CA ALA A 54 12.91 -25.30 28.76
C ALA A 54 13.26 -24.10 27.85
N LEU A 55 14.43 -23.49 28.05
CA LEU A 55 14.90 -22.39 27.20
C LEU A 55 15.25 -22.89 25.80
N GLU A 56 15.97 -24.01 25.69
CA GLU A 56 16.32 -24.63 24.41
C GLU A 56 15.08 -25.00 23.58
N ASP A 57 14.07 -25.62 24.21
CA ASP A 57 12.80 -25.94 23.54
C ASP A 57 12.07 -24.66 23.05
N ARG A 58 12.09 -23.59 23.85
CA ARG A 58 11.50 -22.31 23.46
C ARG A 58 12.25 -21.65 22.32
N VAL A 59 13.58 -21.70 22.32
CA VAL A 59 14.43 -21.17 21.25
C VAL A 59 14.13 -21.93 19.95
N GLY A 60 14.11 -23.27 19.98
CA GLY A 60 13.78 -24.07 18.79
C GLY A 60 12.40 -23.73 18.20
N LYS A 61 11.38 -23.57 19.06
CA LYS A 61 10.03 -23.15 18.61
C LYS A 61 10.01 -21.74 18.02
N VAL A 62 10.85 -20.84 18.51
CA VAL A 62 10.96 -19.48 17.97
C VAL A 62 11.66 -19.52 16.61
N ASP A 63 12.76 -20.25 16.48
CA ASP A 63 13.50 -20.39 15.22
C ASP A 63 12.60 -20.96 14.12
N GLU A 64 11.86 -22.04 14.40
CA GLU A 64 10.88 -22.59 13.44
C GLU A 64 9.81 -21.57 13.03
N ARG A 65 9.35 -20.73 13.97
CA ARG A 65 8.38 -19.68 13.67
C ARG A 65 8.98 -18.58 12.81
N VAL A 66 10.25 -18.23 13.03
CA VAL A 66 10.98 -17.24 12.25
C VAL A 66 11.15 -17.74 10.82
N THR A 67 11.64 -18.96 10.61
CA THR A 67 11.78 -19.54 9.25
C THR A 67 10.45 -19.56 8.50
N ARG A 68 9.36 -19.98 9.15
CA ARG A 68 8.02 -19.94 8.52
C ARG A 68 7.52 -18.54 8.20
N LEU A 69 7.97 -17.52 8.93
CA LEU A 69 7.63 -16.12 8.64
C LEU A 69 8.47 -15.59 7.48
N GLU A 70 9.76 -15.95 7.42
CA GLU A 70 10.65 -15.62 6.29
C GLU A 70 10.08 -16.17 4.98
N ASP A 71 9.70 -17.46 4.93
CA ASP A 71 9.07 -18.07 3.74
C ASP A 71 7.81 -17.32 3.28
N LYS A 72 7.00 -16.84 4.23
CA LYS A 72 5.77 -16.08 3.94
C LYS A 72 6.07 -14.67 3.43
N VAL A 73 7.11 -14.04 3.95
CA VAL A 73 7.56 -12.73 3.48
C VAL A 73 8.07 -12.84 2.05
N ASP A 74 8.90 -13.82 1.75
CA ASP A 74 9.41 -14.06 0.39
C ASP A 74 8.28 -14.32 -0.61
N ALA A 75 7.29 -15.13 -0.24
CA ALA A 75 6.11 -15.37 -1.07
C ALA A 75 5.27 -14.10 -1.28
N ALA A 76 5.10 -13.28 -0.25
CA ALA A 76 4.38 -12.02 -0.34
C ALA A 76 5.11 -11.01 -1.25
N ASP A 77 6.42 -10.92 -1.15
CA ASP A 77 7.25 -10.05 -1.99
C ASP A 77 7.19 -10.47 -3.45
N PHE A 78 7.23 -11.78 -3.73
CA PHE A 78 7.05 -12.30 -5.09
C PHE A 78 5.67 -11.92 -5.67
N HIS A 79 4.59 -12.11 -4.92
CA HIS A 79 3.25 -11.72 -5.37
C HIS A 79 3.09 -10.22 -5.55
N SER A 80 3.71 -9.42 -4.67
CA SER A 80 3.72 -7.97 -4.77
C SER A 80 4.41 -7.50 -6.06
N ALA A 81 5.54 -8.11 -6.42
CA ALA A 81 6.24 -7.84 -7.66
C ALA A 81 5.39 -8.16 -8.90
N GLN A 82 4.74 -9.34 -8.94
CA GLN A 82 3.84 -9.71 -10.03
C GLN A 82 2.65 -8.75 -10.18
N LEU A 83 2.04 -8.35 -9.06
CA LEU A 83 0.94 -7.39 -9.09
C LEU A 83 1.41 -6.02 -9.59
N SER A 84 2.60 -5.59 -9.19
CA SER A 84 3.18 -4.32 -9.67
C SER A 84 3.40 -4.33 -11.18
N GLU A 85 3.95 -5.41 -11.73
CA GLU A 85 4.12 -5.58 -13.18
C GLU A 85 2.77 -5.53 -13.90
N ARG A 86 1.77 -6.25 -13.38
CA ARG A 86 0.43 -6.26 -13.99
C ARG A 86 -0.25 -4.90 -13.98
N VAL A 87 -0.06 -4.11 -12.92
CA VAL A 87 -0.56 -2.73 -12.85
C VAL A 87 0.09 -1.87 -13.93
N GLN A 88 1.40 -1.96 -14.12
CA GLN A 88 2.11 -1.19 -15.16
C GLN A 88 1.63 -1.56 -16.58
N GLU A 89 1.35 -2.83 -16.85
CA GLU A 89 0.77 -3.26 -18.12
C GLU A 89 -0.61 -2.65 -18.36
N LEU A 90 -1.49 -2.72 -17.35
CA LEU A 90 -2.83 -2.16 -17.42
C LEU A 90 -2.81 -0.64 -17.61
N GLU A 91 -1.87 0.06 -16.97
CA GLU A 91 -1.68 1.49 -17.17
C GLU A 91 -1.30 1.82 -18.61
N LYS A 92 -0.38 1.06 -19.22
CA LYS A 92 0.02 1.22 -20.63
C LYS A 92 -1.15 0.95 -21.58
N GLU A 93 -1.93 -0.10 -21.34
CA GLU A 93 -3.13 -0.41 -22.12
C GLU A 93 -4.17 0.72 -22.01
N ARG A 94 -4.39 1.24 -20.79
CA ARG A 94 -5.29 2.37 -20.53
C ARG A 94 -4.84 3.63 -21.26
N ASP A 95 -3.56 3.96 -21.26
CA ASP A 95 -3.02 5.10 -22.01
C ASP A 95 -3.17 4.91 -23.52
N THR A 96 -2.92 3.71 -24.02
CA THR A 96 -3.11 3.36 -25.44
C THR A 96 -4.57 3.54 -25.86
N LEU A 97 -5.51 3.01 -25.06
CA LEU A 97 -6.94 3.15 -25.31
C LEU A 97 -7.39 4.61 -25.27
N ARG A 98 -6.87 5.39 -24.31
CA ARG A 98 -7.14 6.83 -24.21
C ARG A 98 -6.68 7.57 -25.47
N ASN A 99 -5.46 7.30 -25.93
CA ASN A 99 -4.91 7.90 -27.14
C ASN A 99 -5.73 7.53 -28.38
N ASN A 100 -6.12 6.26 -28.51
CA ASN A 100 -6.98 5.78 -29.59
C ASN A 100 -8.35 6.46 -29.56
N LEU A 101 -8.95 6.64 -28.38
CA LEU A 101 -10.22 7.33 -28.22
C LEU A 101 -10.10 8.80 -28.65
N THR A 102 -9.07 9.51 -28.18
CA THR A 102 -8.82 10.91 -28.58
C THR A 102 -8.56 11.03 -30.09
N TYR A 103 -7.82 10.09 -30.67
CA TYR A 103 -7.59 10.03 -32.11
C TYR A 103 -8.91 9.84 -32.87
N LEU A 104 -9.72 8.85 -32.48
CA LEU A 104 -11.01 8.59 -33.10
C LEU A 104 -11.96 9.78 -32.96
N GLN A 105 -12.06 10.37 -31.77
CA GLN A 105 -12.85 11.59 -31.54
C GLN A 105 -12.41 12.72 -32.49
N SER A 106 -11.10 12.93 -32.62
CA SER A 106 -10.55 13.93 -33.55
C SER A 106 -10.93 13.63 -34.99
N GLN A 107 -10.86 12.37 -35.43
CA GLN A 107 -11.30 11.96 -36.77
C GLN A 107 -12.80 12.17 -36.98
N PHE A 108 -13.65 11.80 -36.00
CA PHE A 108 -15.10 12.01 -36.07
C PHE A 108 -15.49 13.48 -36.09
N MET A 109 -14.74 14.34 -35.39
CA MET A 109 -14.99 15.78 -35.30
C MET A 109 -14.30 16.59 -36.41
N ARG A 110 -13.37 15.99 -37.17
CA ARG A 110 -12.59 16.68 -38.22
C ARG A 110 -13.47 17.37 -39.25
N ASN A 111 -14.59 16.75 -39.62
CA ASN A 111 -15.55 17.30 -40.58
C ASN A 111 -16.67 18.09 -39.92
N ASN A 112 -16.61 18.35 -38.62
CA ASN A 112 -17.59 19.18 -37.93
C ASN A 112 -17.13 20.64 -37.91
N LEU A 113 -18.05 21.56 -38.16
CA LEU A 113 -17.89 22.98 -37.88
C LEU A 113 -19.03 23.45 -36.98
N ILE A 114 -18.70 24.36 -36.06
CA ILE A 114 -19.67 24.96 -35.15
C ILE A 114 -19.92 26.38 -35.64
N PHE A 115 -21.18 26.66 -35.99
CA PHE A 115 -21.65 27.97 -36.39
C PHE A 115 -22.32 28.64 -35.21
N THR A 116 -21.88 29.83 -34.85
CA THR A 116 -22.39 30.62 -33.73
C THR A 116 -23.12 31.85 -34.25
N GLY A 117 -24.01 32.46 -33.45
CA GLY A 117 -24.67 33.71 -33.86
C GLY A 117 -25.90 33.50 -34.75
N ILE A 118 -26.45 32.28 -34.80
CA ILE A 118 -27.67 31.98 -35.56
C ILE A 118 -28.87 32.21 -34.65
N ALA A 119 -29.77 33.10 -35.08
CA ALA A 119 -30.94 33.46 -34.29
C ALA A 119 -31.96 32.33 -34.23
N GLU A 120 -32.46 32.01 -33.04
CA GLU A 120 -33.61 31.13 -32.83
C GLU A 120 -34.91 31.89 -33.03
N VAL A 121 -35.71 31.41 -33.96
CA VAL A 121 -37.10 31.83 -34.11
C VAL A 121 -37.92 30.96 -33.17
N ASN A 122 -38.26 31.48 -31.98
CA ASN A 122 -39.22 31.02 -30.95
C ASN A 122 -39.94 29.67 -31.16
N SER A 123 -39.22 28.58 -31.41
CA SER A 123 -39.78 27.23 -31.52
C SER A 123 -39.72 26.60 -30.15
N THR A 124 -40.87 26.47 -29.49
CA THR A 124 -41.04 25.83 -28.16
C THR A 124 -40.84 24.31 -28.18
N GLY A 125 -40.10 23.77 -29.17
CA GLY A 125 -39.82 22.35 -29.33
C GLY A 125 -38.57 22.10 -30.19
N ARG A 126 -38.05 20.87 -30.14
CA ARG A 126 -36.90 20.43 -30.94
C ARG A 126 -37.24 20.55 -32.43
N GLU A 127 -36.63 21.53 -33.10
CA GLU A 127 -36.87 21.75 -34.53
C GLU A 127 -36.40 20.55 -35.38
N PRO A 128 -37.10 20.24 -36.49
CA PRO A 128 -36.66 19.21 -37.43
C PRO A 128 -35.28 19.55 -38.01
N PRO A 129 -34.42 18.55 -38.28
CA PRO A 129 -33.08 18.76 -38.86
C PRO A 129 -33.08 19.59 -40.15
N GLU A 130 -34.11 19.40 -40.98
CA GLU A 130 -34.30 20.11 -42.25
C GLU A 130 -34.48 21.63 -42.07
N THR A 131 -35.10 22.06 -40.96
CA THR A 131 -35.28 23.47 -40.63
C THR A 131 -33.98 24.09 -40.16
N THR A 132 -33.23 23.36 -39.34
CA THR A 132 -31.90 23.77 -38.84
C THR A 132 -30.89 23.88 -39.97
N GLU A 133 -30.90 22.94 -40.92
CA GLU A 133 -30.06 23.01 -42.11
C GLU A 133 -30.41 24.21 -43.01
N ARG A 134 -31.71 24.50 -43.23
CA ARG A 134 -32.13 25.67 -44.00
C ARG A 134 -31.67 26.98 -43.36
N LYS A 135 -31.76 27.10 -42.04
CA LYS A 135 -31.24 28.25 -41.28
C LYS A 135 -29.74 28.39 -41.45
N LEU A 136 -29.00 27.28 -41.39
CA LEU A 136 -27.57 27.28 -41.63
C LEU A 136 -27.23 27.75 -43.06
N ARG A 137 -27.90 27.23 -44.09
CA ARG A 137 -27.67 27.66 -45.48
C ARG A 137 -27.96 29.15 -45.69
N GLN A 138 -29.03 29.66 -45.10
CA GLN A 138 -29.34 31.09 -45.12
C GLN A 138 -28.25 31.90 -44.40
N HIS A 139 -27.75 31.42 -43.25
CA HIS A 139 -26.66 32.06 -42.54
C HIS A 139 -25.35 32.07 -43.35
N LEU A 140 -25.03 30.98 -44.04
CA LEU A 140 -23.87 30.91 -44.95
C LEU A 140 -23.96 31.95 -46.07
N HIS A 141 -25.16 32.17 -46.62
CA HIS A 141 -25.37 33.19 -47.64
C HIS A 141 -25.29 34.61 -47.07
N ASP A 142 -26.02 34.89 -46.00
CA ASP A 142 -26.20 36.25 -45.49
C ASP A 142 -25.00 36.75 -44.68
N ALA A 143 -24.51 35.93 -43.75
CA ALA A 143 -23.44 36.31 -42.83
C ALA A 143 -22.07 35.95 -43.41
N CYS A 144 -21.91 34.76 -43.97
CA CYS A 144 -20.63 34.30 -44.53
C CYS A 144 -20.42 34.74 -45.99
N LYS A 145 -21.42 35.35 -46.64
CA LYS A 145 -21.36 35.86 -48.02
C LYS A 145 -21.00 34.79 -49.06
N ILE A 146 -21.37 33.54 -48.81
CA ILE A 146 -21.20 32.44 -49.76
C ILE A 146 -22.29 32.55 -50.83
N VAL A 147 -21.92 32.40 -52.11
CA VAL A 147 -22.87 32.41 -53.23
C VAL A 147 -23.95 31.33 -53.00
N ARG A 148 -25.22 31.68 -53.20
CA ARG A 148 -26.37 30.81 -52.88
C ARG A 148 -26.26 29.42 -53.50
N ASP A 149 -25.93 29.34 -54.78
CA ASP A 149 -25.75 28.08 -55.51
C ASP A 149 -24.64 27.21 -54.90
N VAL A 150 -23.56 27.84 -54.43
CA VAL A 150 -22.45 27.15 -53.76
C VAL A 150 -22.90 26.67 -52.38
N ALA A 151 -23.57 27.52 -51.60
CA ALA A 151 -24.10 27.18 -50.28
C ALA A 151 -25.12 26.04 -50.35
N ASP A 152 -25.94 25.96 -51.39
CA ASP A 152 -26.93 24.89 -51.61
C ASP A 152 -26.29 23.58 -52.11
N SER A 153 -25.14 23.67 -52.80
CA SER A 153 -24.40 22.48 -53.27
C SER A 153 -23.64 21.74 -52.15
N ILE A 154 -23.38 22.39 -51.01
CA ILE A 154 -22.70 21.77 -49.86
C ILE A 154 -23.55 20.61 -49.33
N ARG A 155 -22.92 19.43 -49.17
CA ARG A 155 -23.56 18.25 -48.58
C ARG A 155 -23.18 18.08 -47.13
N PHE A 156 -24.21 18.01 -46.28
CA PHE A 156 -24.06 17.71 -44.86
C PHE A 156 -24.48 16.27 -44.59
N GLU A 157 -23.73 15.57 -43.74
CA GLU A 157 -24.16 14.29 -43.18
C GLU A 157 -25.19 14.48 -42.06
N ARG A 158 -25.03 15.55 -41.28
CA ARG A 158 -25.90 15.88 -40.13
C ARG A 158 -25.77 17.35 -39.76
N VAL A 159 -26.90 18.00 -39.49
CA VAL A 159 -26.97 19.36 -38.94
C VAL A 159 -27.90 19.36 -37.74
N HIS A 160 -27.45 19.91 -36.61
CA HIS A 160 -28.25 20.00 -35.39
C HIS A 160 -27.82 21.17 -34.50
N CYS A 161 -28.75 21.67 -33.69
CA CYS A 161 -28.42 22.65 -32.65
C CYS A 161 -27.62 21.97 -31.53
N SER A 162 -26.57 22.63 -31.07
CA SER A 162 -25.78 22.19 -29.92
C SER A 162 -26.61 22.35 -28.65
N PRO A 163 -26.70 21.31 -27.80
CA PRO A 163 -27.42 21.39 -26.52
C PRO A 163 -26.78 22.39 -25.54
N ASP A 164 -25.48 22.65 -25.67
CA ASP A 164 -24.72 23.58 -24.82
C ASP A 164 -24.75 25.02 -25.32
N SER A 165 -25.72 25.38 -26.18
CA SER A 165 -25.85 26.75 -26.65
C SER A 165 -26.21 27.68 -25.47
N PRO A 166 -25.50 28.82 -25.27
CA PRO A 166 -25.80 29.73 -24.18
C PRO A 166 -27.25 30.21 -24.29
N ILE A 167 -28.07 29.92 -23.27
CA ILE A 167 -29.46 30.36 -23.13
C ILE A 167 -29.48 31.85 -22.75
N SER A 168 -28.83 32.68 -23.54
CA SER A 168 -28.84 34.13 -23.39
C SER A 168 -29.23 34.74 -24.73
N GLY A 169 -30.50 35.12 -24.84
CA GLY A 169 -30.96 36.04 -25.89
C GLY A 169 -31.14 35.47 -27.31
N ARG A 170 -31.65 34.25 -27.48
CA ARG A 170 -32.09 33.68 -28.79
C ARG A 170 -30.97 33.39 -29.80
N ILE A 171 -29.75 33.08 -29.37
CA ILE A 171 -28.67 32.68 -30.27
C ILE A 171 -28.31 31.22 -30.01
N THR A 172 -28.26 30.40 -31.06
CA THR A 172 -27.80 29.02 -30.95
C THR A 172 -26.57 28.71 -31.77
N ASN A 173 -25.84 27.72 -31.26
CA ASN A 173 -24.74 27.11 -31.95
C ASN A 173 -25.28 25.95 -32.78
N ILE A 174 -24.99 25.93 -34.07
CA ILE A 174 -25.33 24.82 -34.96
C ILE A 174 -24.06 24.03 -35.25
N VAL A 175 -24.11 22.72 -35.00
CA VAL A 175 -23.05 21.79 -35.39
C VAL A 175 -23.42 21.15 -36.72
N ALA A 176 -22.62 21.42 -37.74
CA ALA A 176 -22.77 20.83 -39.07
C ALA A 176 -21.61 19.87 -39.35
N LYS A 177 -21.95 18.65 -39.77
CA LYS A 177 -20.99 17.65 -40.23
C LYS A 177 -21.01 17.61 -41.75
N PHE A 178 -19.90 17.97 -42.37
CA PHE A 178 -19.75 18.01 -43.82
C PHE A 178 -19.44 16.60 -44.36
N THR A 179 -20.06 16.24 -45.48
CA THR A 179 -19.74 14.99 -46.18
C THR A 179 -18.33 15.02 -46.77
N TYR A 180 -17.90 16.19 -47.27
CA TYR A 180 -16.57 16.36 -47.85
C TYR A 180 -15.76 17.37 -47.04
N PHE A 181 -14.52 17.00 -46.71
CA PHE A 181 -13.61 17.87 -45.94
C PHE A 181 -13.30 19.20 -46.65
N LYS A 182 -13.33 19.23 -47.98
CA LYS A 182 -13.10 20.45 -48.79
C LYS A 182 -14.21 21.50 -48.64
N ASP A 183 -15.41 21.07 -48.22
CA ASP A 183 -16.57 21.95 -48.09
C ASP A 183 -16.64 22.58 -46.68
N ARG A 184 -15.88 22.04 -45.71
CA ARG A 184 -15.72 22.59 -44.36
C ARG A 184 -14.75 23.77 -44.36
#